data_AF-A0A8T4WCK3-F1
#
_entry.id   AF-A0A8T4WCK3-F1
#
_cell.length_a   1.000
_cell.length_b   1.000
_cell.length_c   1.000
_cell.angle_alpha   90.00
_cell.angle_beta   90.00
_cell.angle_gamma   90.00
#
_symmetry.space_group_name_H-M   'P 1'
#
loop_
_entity.id
_entity.type
_entity.pdbx_description
1 polymer ?
#
loop_
_entity_poly.entity_id
_entity_poly.type
_entity_poly.pdbx_seq_one_letter_code
_entity_poly.pdbx_strand_id
1 'polypeptide(L)'
;MVSLLRRVRSSRLTTVYGDKAYISKKNAQFVTELGAYPAIEPKRNLRAVYRGHRGYGRLLREYRANPSEWKRTHQYGKRSLAETVLSMLKVQFGGSLSSRSYKEQRRELLIKVLLNNIQQINFLECAAR
;
A
#
# COMPACT_ATOMS: atom_id res chain seq x y z
N MET A 1 -6.64 -6.36 -0.89
CA MET A 1 -6.07 -5.67 0.29
C MET A 1 -6.15 -6.53 1.55
N VAL A 2 -7.34 -6.87 2.07
CA VAL A 2 -7.47 -7.73 3.29
C VAL A 2 -6.62 -9.01 3.23
N SER A 3 -6.71 -9.76 2.13
CA SER A 3 -5.94 -11.00 1.94
C SER A 3 -4.41 -10.81 1.99
N LEU A 4 -3.91 -9.64 1.58
CA LEU A 4 -2.49 -9.30 1.62
C LEU A 4 -2.08 -8.90 3.04
N LEU A 5 -2.87 -8.06 3.69
CA LEU A 5 -2.61 -7.57 5.04
C LEU A 5 -2.64 -8.69 6.09
N ARG A 6 -3.45 -9.74 5.88
CA ARG A 6 -3.43 -10.95 6.73
C ARG A 6 -2.07 -11.67 6.75
N ARG A 7 -1.21 -11.44 5.76
CA ARG A 7 0.12 -12.06 5.67
C ARG A 7 1.21 -11.24 6.37
N VAL A 8 0.87 -10.06 6.89
CA VAL A 8 1.81 -9.13 7.54
C VAL A 8 1.57 -9.15 9.05
N ARG A 9 2.65 -9.10 9.84
CA ARG A 9 2.55 -9.02 11.31
C ARG A 9 1.96 -7.67 11.71
N SER A 10 0.81 -7.69 12.40
CA SER A 10 -0.01 -6.51 12.67
C SER A 10 0.62 -5.54 13.68
N SER A 11 1.44 -6.02 14.61
CA SER A 11 2.00 -5.23 15.72
C SER A 11 2.96 -4.10 15.33
N ARG A 12 3.32 -3.98 14.04
CA ARG A 12 4.20 -2.92 13.53
C ARG A 12 3.54 -1.99 12.52
N LEU A 13 2.24 -2.17 12.23
CA LEU A 13 1.54 -1.36 11.25
C LEU A 13 0.98 -0.11 11.90
N THR A 14 1.49 1.06 11.50
CA THR A 14 0.96 2.36 11.95
C THR A 14 -0.01 2.96 10.95
N THR A 15 0.32 2.89 9.66
CA THR A 15 -0.49 3.44 8.56
C THR A 15 -0.43 2.50 7.36
N VAL A 16 -1.59 2.26 6.74
CA VAL A 16 -1.68 1.53 5.47
C VAL A 16 -2.11 2.49 4.37
N TYR A 17 -1.18 2.74 3.46
CA TYR A 17 -1.43 3.53 2.26
C TYR A 17 -2.08 2.68 1.18
N GLY A 18 -3.02 3.25 0.44
CA GLY A 18 -3.62 2.57 -0.70
C GLY A 18 -4.25 3.54 -1.67
N ASP A 19 -4.28 3.15 -2.94
CA ASP A 19 -4.97 3.92 -3.96
C ASP A 19 -6.46 4.03 -3.69
N LYS A 20 -7.05 5.07 -4.26
CA LYS A 20 -8.48 5.34 -4.25
C LYS A 20 -9.34 4.16 -4.72
N ALA A 21 -8.79 3.23 -5.51
CA ALA A 21 -9.47 2.00 -5.91
C ALA A 21 -9.72 1.03 -4.74
N TYR A 22 -8.88 1.06 -3.70
CA TYR A 22 -8.99 0.22 -2.52
C TYR A 22 -9.97 0.74 -1.47
N ILE A 23 -10.61 1.89 -1.68
CA ILE A 23 -11.57 2.43 -0.72
C ILE A 23 -12.79 1.51 -0.60
N SER A 24 -12.97 0.93 0.58
CA SER A 24 -14.17 0.20 0.95
C SER A 24 -14.34 0.19 2.45
N LYS A 25 -15.59 0.02 2.93
CA LYS A 25 -15.89 -0.10 4.36
C LYS A 25 -15.09 -1.23 5.01
N LYS A 26 -15.05 -2.38 4.34
CA LYS A 26 -14.33 -3.59 4.80
C LYS A 26 -12.82 -3.33 4.90
N ASN A 27 -12.19 -2.73 3.88
CA ASN A 27 -10.75 -2.46 3.92
C ASN A 27 -10.38 -1.47 5.02
N ALA A 28 -11.08 -0.34 5.11
CA ALA A 28 -10.77 0.69 6.10
C ALA A 28 -11.00 0.19 7.53
N GLN A 29 -12.09 -0.56 7.76
CA GLN A 29 -12.37 -1.17 9.05
C GLN A 29 -11.33 -2.23 9.40
N PHE A 30 -10.97 -3.12 8.48
CA PHE A 30 -9.95 -4.14 8.73
C PHE A 30 -8.59 -3.53 9.08
N VAL A 31 -8.15 -2.49 8.37
CA VAL A 31 -6.90 -1.78 8.71
C VAL A 31 -6.97 -1.17 10.12
N THR A 32 -8.12 -0.62 10.50
CA THR A 32 -8.34 -0.06 11.84
C THR A 32 -8.32 -1.14 12.92
N GLU A 33 -8.88 -2.32 12.64
CA GLU A 33 -8.84 -3.50 13.53
C GLU A 33 -7.42 -4.03 13.71
N LEU A 34 -6.53 -3.83 12.74
CA LEU A 34 -5.10 -4.12 12.88
C LEU A 34 -4.34 -3.07 13.71
N GLY A 35 -5.02 -2.03 14.22
CA GLY A 35 -4.40 -0.93 14.97
C GLY A 35 -3.76 0.15 14.09
N ALA A 36 -3.94 0.08 12.77
CA ALA A 36 -3.32 1.00 11.83
C ALA A 36 -4.34 2.02 11.27
N TYR A 37 -3.83 3.15 10.74
CA TYR A 37 -4.66 4.14 10.06
C TYR A 37 -4.86 3.79 8.56
N PRO A 38 -6.10 3.76 8.04
CA PRO A 38 -6.37 3.52 6.61
C PRO A 38 -6.19 4.80 5.78
N ALA A 39 -4.96 5.13 5.39
CA ALA A 39 -4.65 6.26 4.51
C ALA A 39 -5.02 5.96 3.04
N ILE A 40 -6.32 5.87 2.77
CA ILE A 40 -6.89 5.58 1.45
C ILE A 40 -7.82 6.73 1.07
N GLU A 41 -7.52 7.44 -0.02
CA GLU A 41 -8.30 8.61 -0.43
C GLU A 41 -9.75 8.22 -0.79
N PRO A 42 -10.75 8.87 -0.18
CA PRO A 42 -12.15 8.68 -0.54
C PRO A 42 -12.49 9.11 -1.98
N LYS A 43 -13.46 8.43 -2.60
CA LYS A 43 -14.10 8.89 -3.83
C LYS A 43 -15.05 10.06 -3.56
N ARG A 44 -15.12 11.02 -4.51
CA ARG A 44 -15.85 12.29 -4.39
C ARG A 44 -17.33 12.11 -3.98
N ASN A 45 -17.96 11.03 -4.43
CA ASN A 45 -19.40 10.80 -4.26
C ASN A 45 -19.74 9.65 -3.28
N LEU A 46 -18.86 9.31 -2.32
CA LEU A 46 -19.16 8.22 -1.38
C LEU A 46 -20.25 8.64 -0.40
N ARG A 47 -21.30 7.81 -0.27
CA ARG A 47 -22.35 8.00 0.73
C ARG A 47 -21.83 7.74 2.14
N ALA A 48 -22.23 8.61 3.06
CA ALA A 48 -21.86 8.66 4.47
C ALA A 48 -22.54 7.56 5.32
N VAL A 49 -22.68 6.33 4.83
CA VAL A 49 -23.37 5.27 5.59
C VAL A 49 -22.35 4.50 6.43
N TYR A 50 -22.27 4.85 7.71
CA TYR A 50 -21.23 4.41 8.65
C TYR A 50 -21.58 3.22 9.54
N ARG A 51 -22.83 2.71 9.51
CA ARG A 51 -23.29 1.68 10.44
C ARG A 51 -22.33 0.48 10.47
N GLY A 52 -21.73 0.21 11.63
CA GLY A 52 -20.81 -0.90 11.88
C GLY A 52 -19.33 -0.67 11.53
N HIS A 53 -18.95 0.44 10.88
CA HIS A 53 -17.57 0.65 10.40
C HIS A 53 -16.98 1.98 10.89
N ARG A 54 -16.57 2.01 12.17
CA ARG A 54 -16.04 3.21 12.83
C ARG A 54 -14.77 3.74 12.14
N GLY A 55 -13.88 2.85 11.71
CA GLY A 55 -12.63 3.22 11.01
C GLY A 55 -12.89 3.93 9.69
N TYR A 56 -13.81 3.39 8.89
CA TYR A 56 -14.27 4.01 7.64
C TYR A 56 -14.94 5.37 7.89
N GLY A 57 -15.74 5.48 8.96
CA GLY A 57 -16.40 6.72 9.32
C GLY A 57 -15.43 7.83 9.74
N ARG A 58 -14.43 7.49 10.54
CA ARG A 58 -13.35 8.41 10.93
C ARG A 58 -12.62 8.95 9.70
N LEU A 59 -12.14 8.05 8.83
CA LEU A 59 -11.46 8.40 7.57
C LEU A 59 -12.27 9.40 6.73
N LEU A 60 -13.56 9.11 6.50
CA LEU A 60 -14.42 9.98 5.70
C LEU A 60 -14.66 11.35 6.35
N ARG A 61 -14.82 11.41 7.68
CA ARG A 61 -15.01 12.69 8.39
C ARG A 61 -13.76 13.56 8.29
N GLU A 62 -12.60 13.00 8.61
CA GLU A 62 -11.32 13.72 8.55
C GLU A 62 -11.02 14.20 7.12
N TYR A 63 -11.22 13.35 6.12
CA TYR A 63 -10.99 13.72 4.73
C TYR A 63 -11.94 14.82 4.24
N ARG A 64 -13.23 14.78 4.63
CA ARG A 64 -14.21 15.79 4.20
C ARG A 64 -14.05 17.13 4.91
N ALA A 65 -13.54 17.13 6.14
CA ALA A 65 -13.27 18.36 6.86
C ALA A 65 -12.24 19.22 6.10
N ASN A 66 -11.14 18.61 5.67
CA ASN A 66 -10.14 19.28 4.84
C ASN A 66 -9.29 18.26 4.06
N PRO A 67 -9.58 18.01 2.77
CA PRO A 67 -8.85 17.02 1.97
C PRO A 67 -7.34 17.29 1.86
N SER A 68 -6.96 18.58 1.74
CA SER A 68 -5.56 18.98 1.57
C SER A 68 -4.77 18.74 2.86
N GLU A 69 -5.34 19.15 3.99
CA GLU A 69 -4.75 18.89 5.29
C GLU A 69 -4.70 17.39 5.60
N TRP A 70 -5.75 16.64 5.30
CA TRP A 70 -5.77 15.19 5.47
C TRP A 70 -4.60 14.51 4.74
N LYS A 71 -4.33 14.92 3.49
CA LYS A 71 -3.21 14.40 2.69
C LYS A 71 -1.86 14.70 3.35
N ARG A 72 -1.70 15.90 3.90
CA ARG A 72 -0.48 16.32 4.61
C ARG A 72 -0.31 15.55 5.92
N THR A 73 -1.31 15.55 6.79
CA THR A 73 -1.29 14.92 8.12
C THR A 73 -1.01 13.43 8.04
N HIS A 74 -1.65 12.73 7.09
CA HIS A 74 -1.45 11.29 6.93
C HIS A 74 -0.30 10.93 5.98
N GLN A 75 0.42 11.93 5.45
CA GLN A 75 1.54 11.73 4.51
C GLN A 75 1.13 10.88 3.31
N TYR A 76 -0.05 11.13 2.75
CA TYR A 76 -0.67 10.29 1.70
C TYR A 76 0.21 10.15 0.44
N GLY A 77 1.11 11.11 0.20
CA GLY A 77 2.11 11.04 -0.87
C GLY A 77 2.98 9.78 -0.81
N LYS A 78 3.21 9.18 0.37
CA LYS A 78 3.96 7.92 0.53
C LYS A 78 3.36 6.73 -0.23
N ARG A 79 2.11 6.80 -0.70
CA ARG A 79 1.53 5.76 -1.55
C ARG A 79 2.36 5.51 -2.82
N SER A 80 3.02 6.54 -3.36
CA SER A 80 3.78 6.43 -4.62
C SER A 80 5.05 5.60 -4.49
N LEU A 81 5.53 5.34 -3.27
CA LEU A 81 6.70 4.48 -3.04
C LEU A 81 6.49 3.08 -3.62
N ALA A 82 5.26 2.55 -3.60
CA ALA A 82 4.95 1.27 -4.24
C ALA A 82 5.13 1.33 -5.76
N GLU A 83 4.75 2.43 -6.40
CA GLU A 83 4.96 2.66 -7.83
C GLU A 83 6.45 2.80 -8.15
N THR A 84 7.23 3.47 -7.28
CA THR A 84 8.68 3.58 -7.41
C THR A 84 9.35 2.21 -7.39
N VAL A 85 9.04 1.35 -6.41
CA VAL A 85 9.60 -0.01 -6.32
C VAL A 85 9.25 -0.83 -7.56
N LEU A 86 8.00 -0.75 -8.05
CA LEU A 86 7.60 -1.43 -9.27
C LEU A 86 8.31 -0.90 -10.51
N SER A 87 8.56 0.42 -10.58
CA SER A 87 9.33 1.03 -11.66
C SER A 87 10.77 0.55 -11.66
N MET A 88 11.43 0.52 -10.50
CA MET A 88 12.79 -0.01 -10.34
C MET A 88 12.90 -1.45 -10.83
N LEU A 89 11.96 -2.31 -10.44
CA LEU A 89 11.91 -3.69 -10.90
C LEU A 89 11.82 -3.79 -12.43
N LYS A 90 11.00 -2.95 -13.07
CA LYS A 90 10.82 -2.95 -14.52
C LYS A 90 12.04 -2.42 -15.26
N VAL A 91 12.69 -1.39 -14.73
CA VAL A 91 13.92 -0.83 -15.30
C VAL A 91 15.04 -1.87 -15.22
N GLN A 92 15.16 -2.55 -14.08
CA GLN A 92 16.26 -3.49 -13.83
C GLN A 92 16.09 -4.85 -14.51
N PHE A 93 14.88 -5.42 -14.53
CA PHE A 93 14.64 -6.79 -14.99
C PHE A 93 13.70 -6.87 -16.22
N GLY A 94 13.42 -5.73 -16.84
CA GLY A 94 12.45 -5.61 -17.91
C GLY A 94 10.99 -5.58 -17.44
N GLY A 95 10.11 -5.08 -18.31
CA GLY A 95 8.67 -5.00 -18.06
C GLY A 95 7.89 -6.31 -18.25
N SER A 96 8.56 -7.39 -18.65
CA SER A 96 7.96 -8.68 -18.99
C SER A 96 8.53 -9.84 -18.15
N LEU A 97 7.80 -10.96 -18.16
CA LEU A 97 8.22 -12.22 -17.59
C LEU A 97 8.49 -13.20 -18.73
N SER A 98 9.57 -13.98 -18.64
CA SER A 98 9.95 -14.95 -19.67
C SER A 98 9.25 -16.29 -19.50
N SER A 99 8.82 -16.61 -18.28
CA SER A 99 8.14 -17.86 -17.94
C SER A 99 6.78 -18.00 -18.64
N ARG A 100 6.45 -19.20 -19.12
CA ARG A 100 5.21 -19.47 -19.87
C ARG A 100 4.00 -19.73 -18.99
N SER A 101 4.19 -20.48 -17.90
CA SER A 101 3.11 -20.88 -17.00
C SER A 101 3.02 -19.96 -15.79
N TYR A 102 1.81 -19.76 -15.28
CA TYR A 102 1.51 -18.79 -14.23
C TYR A 102 2.30 -19.03 -12.93
N LYS A 103 2.50 -20.30 -12.56
CA LYS A 103 3.24 -20.69 -11.36
C LYS A 103 4.71 -20.25 -11.45
N GLU A 104 5.31 -20.43 -12.62
CA GLU A 104 6.69 -20.09 -12.94
C GLU A 104 6.84 -18.57 -13.07
N GLN A 105 5.90 -17.87 -13.71
CA GLN A 105 5.83 -16.40 -13.72
C GLN A 105 5.80 -15.84 -12.30
N ARG A 106 5.02 -16.44 -11.40
CA ARG A 106 4.97 -16.01 -9.99
C ARG A 106 6.31 -16.23 -9.29
N ARG A 107 7.00 -17.34 -9.56
CA ARG A 107 8.34 -17.62 -9.01
C ARG A 107 9.38 -16.64 -9.54
N GLU A 108 9.39 -16.41 -10.85
CA GLU A 108 10.26 -15.44 -11.53
C GLU A 108 10.09 -14.05 -10.92
N LEU A 109 8.84 -13.58 -10.77
CA LEU A 109 8.57 -12.29 -10.14
C LEU A 109 9.08 -12.21 -8.70
N LEU A 110 8.88 -13.26 -7.89
CA LEU A 110 9.37 -13.30 -6.51
C LEU A 110 10.91 -13.25 -6.45
N ILE A 111 11.59 -13.95 -7.36
CA ILE A 111 13.05 -13.92 -7.47
C ILE A 111 13.52 -12.50 -7.85
N LYS A 112 12.89 -11.85 -8.83
CA LYS A 112 13.19 -10.45 -9.21
C LYS A 112 13.03 -9.49 -8.01
N VAL A 113 11.99 -9.66 -7.20
CA VAL A 113 11.79 -8.88 -5.96
C VAL A 113 12.91 -9.11 -4.94
N LEU A 114 13.32 -10.37 -4.72
CA LEU A 114 14.42 -10.70 -3.82
C LEU A 114 15.74 -10.07 -4.28
N LEU A 115 16.07 -10.19 -5.57
CA LEU A 115 17.27 -9.61 -6.16
C LEU A 115 17.29 -8.08 -6.04
N ASN A 116 16.16 -7.41 -6.29
CA ASN A 116 16.03 -5.97 -6.08
C ASN A 116 16.34 -5.60 -4.62
N ASN A 117 15.79 -6.34 -3.65
CA ASN A 117 16.02 -6.06 -2.24
C ASN A 117 17.49 -6.21 -1.84
N ILE A 118 18.17 -7.26 -2.34
CA ILE A 118 19.62 -7.45 -2.12
C ILE A 118 20.40 -6.27 -2.69
N GLN A 119 20.10 -5.85 -3.91
CA GLN A 119 20.76 -4.70 -4.52
C GLN A 119 20.55 -3.41 -3.74
N GLN A 120 19.34 -3.17 -3.22
CA GLN A 120 19.07 -2.00 -2.39
C GLN A 120 19.87 -2.01 -1.08
N ILE A 121 19.98 -3.16 -0.42
CA ILE A 121 20.80 -3.30 0.79
C ILE A 121 22.27 -3.02 0.47
N ASN A 122 22.82 -3.65 -0.58
CA ASN A 122 24.20 -3.40 -1.00
C ASN A 122 24.46 -1.94 -1.35
N PHE A 123 23.51 -1.27 -2.04
CA PHE A 123 23.62 0.15 -2.35
C PHE A 123 23.67 1.00 -1.08
N LEU A 124 22.80 0.72 -0.10
CA LEU A 124 22.78 1.45 1.18
C LEU A 124 24.06 1.23 1.98
N GLU A 125 24.61 0.01 1.99
CA GLU A 125 25.88 -0.30 2.67
C GLU A 125 27.08 0.39 2.02
N CYS A 126 27.11 0.47 0.69
CA CYS A 126 28.16 1.18 -0.04
C CYS A 126 28.02 2.70 0.05
N ALA A 127 26.79 3.25 0.05
CA ALA A 127 26.54 4.68 0.13
C ALA A 127 26.62 5.25 1.56
N ALA A 128 26.55 4.40 2.59
CA ALA A 128 26.81 4.75 3.98
C ALA A 128 28.30 4.74 4.34
N ARG A 129 29.18 4.39 3.39
CA ARG A 129 30.62 4.61 3.43
C ARG A 129 30.97 5.88 2.66
#